data_AF-A0AAD8XNE5-F1
#
_entry.id   AF-A0AAD8XNE5-F1
#
_cell.length_a   1.000
_cell.length_b   1.000
_cell.length_c   1.000
_cell.angle_alpha   90.00
_cell.angle_beta   90.00
_cell.angle_gamma   90.00
#
_symmetry.space_group_name_H-M   'P 1'
#
loop_
_entity.id
_entity.type
_entity.pdbx_description
1 polymer ?
#
loop_
_entity_poly.entity_id
_entity_poly.type
_entity_poly.pdbx_seq_one_letter_code
_entity_poly.pdbx_strand_id
1 'polypeptide(L)'
;MPRILNQAGKTCNTCRVRKVKCDEALPACLRCRKAQRYCDRTIPLPQHSKSQDETPKPDLAAFPSPSNPREALQNPSIARYFSHYITTIAPWYDLSDASLTFATSLPEAACDNPLPFAAILALSAVHTSRTTAPSARVAAEFYHGHCVRLLINLTVEEHDNDERTQGLALASVCLLRSYEILSEEVDPNRHLQGAYSLAAYHTPQTDSFGSSLRAAGFWNYMREDITFSLFRRCPLKINLAQVTPTLPMTGQRTDQDCLNAITLILGRIINTCVAGSDPVAGDSWSNLSHLLFEWRESLPSRFEPFSTVERGLGLALPSIWLLRDHHAAALHYQLVAATILCFHANPHQLSSLQSTLHDRLGPQDTKDDILEYLALDVCGVAFTANKPSVQVNAFGPIAFCARFIRAEASRQELIRRLLACKRTIGWPVQTLVSDLEAGWRNPPPLEHAGDG
;
A
#
# COMPACT_ATOMS: atom_id res chain seq x y z
N MET A 1 37.35 12.94 -16.39
CA MET A 1 36.95 11.73 -15.63
C MET A 1 36.80 12.10 -14.17
N PRO A 2 35.58 12.11 -13.59
CA PRO A 2 35.41 12.43 -12.18
C PRO A 2 35.74 11.21 -11.31
N ARG A 3 36.57 11.42 -10.28
CA ARG A 3 36.92 10.43 -9.26
C ARG A 3 35.67 10.07 -8.44
N ILE A 4 35.30 8.79 -8.48
CA ILE A 4 34.33 8.18 -7.57
C ILE A 4 34.94 8.21 -6.16
N LEU A 5 34.35 8.97 -5.25
CA LEU A 5 34.66 8.89 -3.81
C LEU A 5 34.14 7.54 -3.29
N ASN A 6 35.03 6.55 -3.26
CA ASN A 6 34.82 5.30 -2.52
C ASN A 6 34.72 5.65 -1.02
N GLN A 7 33.50 5.69 -0.47
CA GLN A 7 33.31 5.58 0.97
C GLN A 7 33.75 4.17 1.38
N ALA A 8 34.90 4.09 2.06
CA ALA A 8 35.46 2.86 2.58
C ALA A 8 34.42 2.08 3.40
N GLY A 9 34.38 0.76 3.18
CA GLY A 9 33.43 -0.16 3.79
C GLY A 9 33.48 -0.09 5.32
N LYS A 10 32.33 0.20 5.92
CA LYS A 10 32.11 0.08 7.36
C LYS A 10 31.36 -1.21 7.64
N THR A 11 31.88 -2.00 8.59
CA THR A 11 31.20 -3.15 9.21
C THR A 11 29.78 -2.76 9.63
N CYS A 12 28.75 -3.52 9.23
CA CYS A 12 27.38 -3.26 9.66
C CYS A 12 27.19 -3.51 11.18
N ASN A 13 26.35 -2.72 11.84
CA ASN A 13 26.01 -2.83 13.26
C ASN A 13 25.45 -4.21 13.60
N THR A 14 24.64 -4.82 12.72
CA THR A 14 24.11 -6.17 12.94
C THR A 14 25.23 -7.20 13.11
N CYS A 15 26.28 -7.14 12.29
CA CYS A 15 27.44 -8.01 12.43
C CYS A 15 28.27 -7.65 13.67
N ARG A 16 28.38 -6.37 13.99
CA ARG A 16 29.10 -5.84 15.16
C ARG A 16 28.48 -6.32 16.48
N VAL A 17 27.17 -6.16 16.66
CA VAL A 17 26.42 -6.62 17.84
C VAL A 17 26.55 -8.13 18.01
N ARG A 18 26.48 -8.86 16.89
CA ARG A 18 26.63 -10.32 16.88
C ARG A 18 28.07 -10.81 17.02
N LYS A 19 29.06 -9.91 17.08
CA LYS A 19 30.50 -10.22 17.10
C LYS A 19 30.92 -11.18 15.97
N VAL A 20 30.35 -11.00 14.78
CA VAL A 20 30.68 -11.79 13.58
C VAL A 20 31.34 -10.92 12.51
N LYS A 21 32.27 -11.48 11.74
CA LYS A 21 32.99 -10.76 10.67
C LYS A 21 32.03 -10.34 9.54
N CYS A 22 31.97 -9.05 9.25
CA CYS A 22 31.20 -8.48 8.14
C CYS A 22 32.04 -8.50 6.86
N ASP A 23 31.43 -8.88 5.75
CA ASP A 23 32.02 -8.87 4.41
C ASP A 23 31.81 -7.54 3.66
N GLU A 24 31.19 -6.55 4.32
CA GLU A 24 31.00 -5.16 3.85
C GLU A 24 30.22 -4.98 2.54
N ALA A 25 29.79 -6.07 1.88
CA ALA A 25 29.04 -6.07 0.62
C ALA A 25 27.73 -5.27 0.69
N LEU A 26 27.57 -4.27 -0.17
CA LEU A 26 26.37 -3.43 -0.30
C LEU A 26 25.29 -4.12 -1.17
N PRO A 27 23.99 -3.90 -0.92
CA PRO A 27 23.41 -3.12 0.18
C PRO A 27 23.38 -3.86 1.53
N ALA A 28 23.50 -5.19 1.53
CA ALA A 28 23.50 -6.02 2.73
C ALA A 28 24.61 -7.08 2.68
N CYS A 29 25.32 -7.22 3.80
CA CYS A 29 26.42 -8.18 3.90
C CYS A 29 25.91 -9.63 3.83
N LEU A 30 26.73 -10.55 3.32
CA LEU A 30 26.40 -11.97 3.15
C LEU A 30 25.97 -12.63 4.45
N ARG A 31 26.56 -12.23 5.58
CA ARG A 31 26.21 -12.78 6.90
C ARG A 31 24.81 -12.36 7.37
N CYS A 32 24.40 -11.13 7.07
CA CYS A 32 23.04 -10.67 7.38
C CYS A 32 22.05 -11.30 6.41
N ARG A 33 22.40 -11.42 5.13
CA ARG A 33 21.56 -12.07 4.11
C ARG A 33 21.31 -13.55 4.41
N LYS A 34 22.37 -14.34 4.67
CA LYS A 34 22.23 -15.76 5.02
C LYS A 34 21.47 -15.98 6.32
N ALA A 35 21.59 -15.05 7.26
CA ALA A 35 20.89 -15.13 8.54
C ALA A 35 19.46 -14.58 8.49
N GLN A 36 18.98 -14.12 7.33
CA GLN A 36 17.69 -13.45 7.16
C GLN A 36 17.48 -12.31 8.18
N ARG A 37 18.53 -11.51 8.41
CA ARG A 37 18.51 -10.37 9.34
C ARG A 37 18.73 -9.06 8.59
N TYR A 38 18.15 -7.99 9.12
CA TYR A 38 18.43 -6.63 8.66
C TYR A 38 19.92 -6.32 8.79
N CYS A 39 20.52 -5.73 7.74
CA CYS A 39 21.92 -5.33 7.75
C CYS A 39 22.00 -3.86 8.13
N ASP A 40 22.02 -3.57 9.43
CA ASP A 40 22.02 -2.21 9.94
C ASP A 40 23.36 -1.54 9.61
N ARG A 41 23.33 -0.58 8.68
CA ARG A 41 24.49 0.24 8.30
C ARG A 41 24.40 1.67 8.81
N THR A 42 23.43 1.96 9.71
CA THR A 42 23.31 3.28 10.30
C THR A 42 24.52 3.59 11.19
N ILE A 43 24.87 4.86 11.33
CA ILE A 43 25.95 5.26 12.26
C ILE A 43 25.46 4.96 13.68
N PRO A 44 26.17 4.16 14.50
CA PRO A 44 25.75 3.90 15.87
C PRO A 44 25.82 5.18 16.70
N LEU A 45 24.77 5.44 17.48
CA LEU A 45 24.79 6.50 18.50
C LEU A 45 25.78 6.13 19.62
N PRO A 46 26.47 7.12 20.23
CA PRO A 46 27.34 6.85 21.36
C PRO A 46 26.53 6.22 22.50
N GLN A 47 26.92 5.01 22.91
CA GLN A 47 26.47 4.43 24.16
C GLN A 47 27.06 5.26 25.30
N HIS A 48 26.23 5.68 26.25
CA HIS A 48 26.65 6.39 27.46
C HIS A 48 27.77 5.62 28.17
N SER A 49 29.02 6.04 27.96
CA SER A 49 30.15 5.73 28.84
C SER A 49 30.54 7.02 29.53
N LYS A 50 30.32 7.07 30.86
CA LYS A 50 30.80 8.18 31.71
C LYS A 50 32.33 8.25 31.61
N SER A 51 32.85 9.30 30.98
CA SER A 51 34.17 9.84 31.26
C SER A 51 34.32 11.18 30.55
N GLN A 52 34.59 12.21 31.33
CA GLN A 52 34.91 13.59 30.94
C GLN A 52 36.14 13.62 30.04
N ASP A 53 36.08 14.33 28.91
CA ASP A 53 37.03 15.41 28.61
C ASP A 53 36.58 16.22 27.39
N GLU A 54 36.69 17.54 27.52
CA GLU A 54 36.25 18.54 26.55
C GLU A 54 37.19 18.62 25.34
N THR A 55 36.67 18.36 24.14
CA THR A 55 37.10 19.01 22.91
C THR A 55 35.92 19.14 21.94
N PRO A 56 35.66 20.31 21.34
CA PRO A 56 34.54 20.47 20.42
C PRO A 56 34.93 19.89 19.04
N LYS A 57 34.40 18.70 18.72
CA LYS A 57 34.38 18.20 17.34
C LYS A 57 33.10 18.70 16.64
N PRO A 58 33.19 19.22 15.40
CA PRO A 58 32.04 19.81 14.71
C PRO A 58 31.06 18.73 14.18
N ASP A 59 29.76 19.05 14.29
CA ASP A 59 28.56 18.49 13.63
C ASP A 59 28.30 16.97 13.63
N LEU A 60 27.57 16.48 14.63
CA LEU A 60 27.04 15.09 14.68
C LEU A 60 25.56 14.92 15.06
N ALA A 61 24.75 15.98 15.11
CA ALA A 61 23.28 15.83 15.14
C ALA A 61 22.59 16.93 14.33
N ALA A 62 22.44 16.73 13.02
CA ALA A 62 21.71 17.65 12.14
C ALA A 62 20.19 17.70 12.45
N PHE A 63 19.65 16.72 13.19
CA PHE A 63 18.22 16.62 13.52
C PHE A 63 18.02 16.23 14.99
N PRO A 64 16.97 16.74 15.66
CA PRO A 64 16.62 16.36 17.04
C PRO A 64 16.28 14.87 17.17
N SER A 65 16.71 14.27 18.28
CA SER A 65 16.39 12.86 18.58
C SER A 65 14.87 12.65 18.74
N PRO A 66 14.31 11.54 18.22
CA PRO A 66 12.89 11.22 18.41
C PRO A 66 12.56 10.70 19.82
N SER A 67 13.54 10.54 20.71
CA SER A 67 13.33 10.03 22.08
C SER A 67 12.43 10.93 22.94
N ASN A 68 12.39 12.23 22.66
CA ASN A 68 11.48 13.19 23.29
C ASN A 68 10.71 13.97 22.22
N PRO A 69 9.56 13.45 21.75
CA PRO A 69 8.83 14.06 20.63
C PRO A 69 8.42 15.52 20.88
N ARG A 70 7.95 15.86 22.10
CA ARG A 70 7.54 17.24 22.43
C ARG A 70 8.67 18.25 22.32
N GLU A 71 9.88 17.85 22.73
CA GLU A 71 11.08 18.66 22.59
C GLU A 71 11.51 18.76 21.13
N ALA A 72 11.52 17.64 20.40
CA ALA A 72 11.86 17.61 18.98
C ALA A 72 10.91 18.49 18.14
N LEU A 73 9.62 18.55 18.49
CA LEU A 73 8.61 19.40 17.85
C LEU A 73 8.84 20.90 18.07
N GLN A 74 9.67 21.32 19.01
CA GLN A 74 10.08 22.72 19.13
C GLN A 74 10.97 23.16 17.95
N ASN A 75 11.59 22.21 17.22
CA ASN A 75 12.32 22.51 16.01
C ASN A 75 11.33 22.78 14.85
N PRO A 76 11.35 23.96 14.20
CA PRO A 76 10.39 24.31 13.15
C PRO A 76 10.42 23.36 11.94
N SER A 77 11.57 22.78 11.59
CA SER A 77 11.65 21.83 10.49
C SER A 77 10.97 20.50 10.81
N ILE A 78 11.04 20.06 12.07
CA ILE A 78 10.37 18.85 12.53
C ILE A 78 8.86 19.07 12.60
N ALA A 79 8.43 20.21 13.16
CA ALA A 79 7.03 20.61 13.17
C ALA A 79 6.42 20.68 11.75
N ARG A 80 7.18 21.16 10.75
CA ARG A 80 6.73 21.16 9.35
C ARG A 80 6.52 19.76 8.78
N TYR A 81 7.42 18.80 9.02
CA TYR A 81 7.19 17.41 8.60
C TYR A 81 6.00 16.79 9.32
N PHE A 82 5.87 17.01 10.62
CA PHE A 82 4.75 16.51 11.39
C PHE A 82 3.41 17.07 10.89
N SER A 83 3.35 18.38 10.63
CA SER A 83 2.17 19.03 10.03
C SER A 83 1.90 18.51 8.61
N HIS A 84 2.93 18.35 7.78
CA HIS A 84 2.78 17.84 6.40
C HIS A 84 2.22 16.43 6.39
N TYR A 85 2.61 15.58 7.34
CA TYR A 85 2.01 14.26 7.51
C TYR A 85 0.49 14.37 7.74
N ILE A 86 0.07 15.13 8.75
CA ILE A 86 -1.35 15.27 9.13
C ILE A 86 -2.20 15.77 7.96
N THR A 87 -1.73 16.80 7.25
CA THR A 87 -2.54 17.47 6.22
C THR A 87 -2.50 16.76 4.86
N THR A 88 -1.40 16.07 4.53
CA THR A 88 -1.14 15.61 3.17
C THR A 88 -1.12 14.09 3.05
N ILE A 89 -0.60 13.39 4.06
CA ILE A 89 -0.30 11.95 3.98
C ILE A 89 -1.30 11.12 4.77
N ALA A 90 -1.68 11.52 5.99
CA ALA A 90 -2.66 10.82 6.80
C ALA A 90 -4.00 10.55 6.07
N PRO A 91 -4.53 11.46 5.22
CA PRO A 91 -5.74 11.19 4.44
C PRO A 91 -5.62 9.99 3.48
N TRP A 92 -4.42 9.53 3.15
CA TRP A 92 -4.23 8.32 2.33
C TRP A 92 -4.65 7.06 3.10
N TYR A 93 -4.43 7.06 4.40
CA TYR A 93 -4.70 5.96 5.31
C TYR A 93 -6.13 5.99 5.85
N ASP A 94 -6.68 7.18 6.04
CA ASP A 94 -8.03 7.39 6.58
C ASP A 94 -9.15 7.19 5.54
N LEU A 95 -8.81 6.77 4.32
CA LEU A 95 -9.77 6.54 3.23
C LEU A 95 -10.91 5.59 3.65
N SER A 96 -10.62 4.58 4.47
CA SER A 96 -11.60 3.63 4.98
C SER A 96 -11.87 3.76 6.49
N ASP A 97 -11.55 4.91 7.07
CA ASP A 97 -11.69 5.14 8.51
C ASP A 97 -12.50 6.42 8.77
N ALA A 98 -13.73 6.26 9.23
CA ALA A 98 -14.60 7.38 9.57
C ALA A 98 -14.07 8.21 10.77
N SER A 99 -13.20 7.62 11.60
CA SER A 99 -12.64 8.27 12.79
C SER A 99 -11.37 9.06 12.49
N LEU A 100 -10.87 8.99 11.25
CA LEU A 100 -9.64 9.67 10.82
C LEU A 100 -8.45 9.38 11.75
N THR A 101 -8.29 8.11 12.13
CA THR A 101 -7.38 7.70 13.20
C THR A 101 -5.92 8.01 12.88
N PHE A 102 -5.52 7.97 11.60
CA PHE A 102 -4.17 8.35 11.18
C PHE A 102 -3.96 9.87 11.16
N ALA A 103 -5.00 10.67 10.95
CA ALA A 103 -4.90 12.14 11.01
C ALA A 103 -5.13 12.72 12.42
N THR A 104 -5.70 11.94 13.36
CA THR A 104 -6.06 12.40 14.70
C THR A 104 -5.32 11.65 15.79
N SER A 105 -5.77 10.45 16.16
CA SER A 105 -5.30 9.70 17.32
C SER A 105 -3.82 9.29 17.20
N LEU A 106 -3.34 8.98 16.00
CA LEU A 106 -1.93 8.60 15.77
C LEU A 106 -0.98 9.79 15.98
N PRO A 107 -1.19 10.99 15.39
CA PRO A 107 -0.45 12.20 15.71
C PRO A 107 -0.52 12.58 17.19
N GLU A 108 -1.69 12.46 17.83
CA GLU A 108 -1.83 12.73 19.26
C GLU A 108 -0.90 11.80 20.07
N ALA A 109 -0.95 10.50 19.81
CA ALA A 109 -0.06 9.54 20.47
C ALA A 109 1.42 9.78 20.13
N ALA A 110 1.74 10.21 18.91
CA ALA A 110 3.10 10.51 18.48
C ALA A 110 3.70 11.74 19.16
N CYS A 111 2.90 12.60 19.78
CA CYS A 111 3.43 13.68 20.62
C CYS A 111 4.11 13.17 21.89
N ASP A 112 3.83 11.94 22.30
CA ASP A 112 4.38 11.33 23.53
C ASP A 112 5.08 9.99 23.29
N ASN A 113 4.91 9.37 22.11
CA ASN A 113 5.50 8.07 21.78
C ASN A 113 6.56 8.18 20.66
N PRO A 114 7.83 7.84 20.95
CA PRO A 114 8.93 7.92 19.98
C PRO A 114 8.74 7.08 18.70
N LEU A 115 8.03 5.95 18.77
CA LEU A 115 7.89 5.02 17.66
C LEU A 115 7.06 5.60 16.50
N PRO A 116 5.75 5.92 16.69
CA PRO A 116 4.96 6.56 15.65
C PRO A 116 5.48 7.94 15.29
N PHE A 117 6.13 8.66 16.21
CA PHE A 117 6.79 9.92 15.91
C PHE A 117 7.89 9.77 14.85
N ALA A 118 8.81 8.83 15.05
CA ALA A 118 9.87 8.55 14.09
C ALA A 118 9.30 8.08 12.74
N ALA A 119 8.25 7.25 12.74
CA ALA A 119 7.59 6.77 11.53
C ALA A 119 6.95 7.91 10.71
N ILE A 120 6.20 8.81 11.39
CA ILE A 120 5.59 10.00 10.79
C ILE A 120 6.64 10.88 10.13
N LEU A 121 7.72 11.19 10.85
CA LEU A 121 8.77 12.06 10.33
C LEU A 121 9.53 11.42 9.17
N ALA A 122 9.81 10.11 9.24
CA ALA A 122 10.46 9.38 8.16
C ALA A 122 9.63 9.46 6.87
N LEU A 123 8.35 9.07 6.93
CA LEU A 123 7.46 9.07 5.77
C LEU A 123 7.25 10.49 5.22
N SER A 124 7.00 11.47 6.08
CA SER A 124 6.82 12.85 5.64
C SER A 124 8.07 13.43 4.98
N ALA A 125 9.24 13.16 5.53
CA ALA A 125 10.48 13.67 4.98
C ALA A 125 10.83 12.98 3.64
N VAL A 126 10.60 11.68 3.48
CA VAL A 126 10.82 11.02 2.19
C VAL A 126 9.83 11.53 1.15
N HIS A 127 8.55 11.70 1.49
CA HIS A 127 7.56 12.29 0.61
C HIS A 127 7.97 13.70 0.16
N THR A 128 8.40 14.55 1.09
CA THR A 128 8.93 15.89 0.80
C THR A 128 10.13 15.82 -0.14
N SER A 129 11.05 14.87 0.08
CA SER A 129 12.23 14.66 -0.77
C SER A 129 11.89 14.30 -2.21
N ARG A 130 10.78 13.60 -2.40
CA ARG A 130 10.32 13.11 -3.70
C ARG A 130 9.49 14.14 -4.47
N THR A 131 8.88 15.09 -3.77
CA THR A 131 7.91 16.02 -4.37
C THR A 131 8.43 17.44 -4.48
N THR A 132 9.06 17.97 -3.42
CA THR A 132 9.34 19.41 -3.32
C THR A 132 10.79 19.75 -2.95
N ALA A 133 11.44 18.98 -2.07
CA ALA A 133 12.74 19.36 -1.53
C ALA A 133 13.66 18.14 -1.34
N PRO A 134 14.49 17.78 -2.35
CA PRO A 134 15.38 16.61 -2.30
C PRO A 134 16.29 16.53 -1.06
N SER A 135 16.67 17.67 -0.48
CA SER A 135 17.47 17.74 0.75
C SER A 135 16.79 17.10 1.98
N ALA A 136 15.47 16.96 1.98
CA ALA A 136 14.71 16.29 3.05
C ALA A 136 15.05 14.80 3.21
N ARG A 137 15.70 14.18 2.20
CA ARG A 137 16.10 12.76 2.22
C ARG A 137 16.94 12.42 3.45
N VAL A 138 17.84 13.31 3.87
CA VAL A 138 18.72 13.06 5.03
C VAL A 138 17.92 12.95 6.34
N ALA A 139 16.89 13.78 6.50
CA ALA A 139 15.98 13.68 7.65
C ALA A 139 15.17 12.37 7.60
N ALA A 140 14.74 12.00 6.40
CA ALA A 140 13.96 10.78 6.19
C ALA A 140 14.73 9.53 6.62
N GLU A 141 15.98 9.39 6.16
CA GLU A 141 16.87 8.28 6.52
C GLU A 141 17.19 8.26 8.03
N PHE A 142 17.39 9.44 8.63
CA PHE A 142 17.63 9.58 10.07
C PHE A 142 16.46 9.02 10.90
N TYR A 143 15.24 9.50 10.66
CA TYR A 143 14.06 9.06 11.41
C TYR A 143 13.65 7.62 11.07
N HIS A 144 13.82 7.19 9.83
CA HIS A 144 13.63 5.78 9.43
C HIS A 144 14.53 4.85 10.27
N GLY A 145 15.83 5.14 10.34
CA GLY A 145 16.78 4.34 11.13
C GLY A 145 16.43 4.29 12.62
N HIS A 146 15.92 5.40 13.19
CA HIS A 146 15.41 5.41 14.56
C HIS A 146 14.16 4.54 14.74
N CYS A 147 13.18 4.67 13.83
CA CYS A 147 11.94 3.90 13.89
C CYS A 147 12.21 2.39 13.82
N VAL A 148 13.09 1.95 12.92
CA VAL A 148 13.49 0.55 12.80
C VAL A 148 14.15 0.04 14.10
N ARG A 149 15.02 0.83 14.72
CA ARG A 149 15.64 0.45 16.01
C ARG A 149 14.62 0.32 17.14
N LEU A 150 13.62 1.20 17.19
CA LEU A 150 12.54 1.12 18.18
C LEU A 150 11.70 -0.15 17.98
N LEU A 151 11.38 -0.50 16.73
CA LEU A 151 10.67 -1.75 16.41
C LEU A 151 11.47 -3.00 16.78
N ILE A 152 12.79 -3.02 16.51
CA ILE A 152 13.66 -4.15 16.86
C ILE A 152 13.75 -4.36 18.38
N ASN A 153 13.70 -3.27 19.15
CA ASN A 153 13.80 -3.31 20.60
C ASN A 153 12.45 -3.51 21.31
N LEU A 154 11.33 -3.50 20.58
CA LEU A 154 10.01 -3.75 21.13
C LEU A 154 9.95 -5.20 21.61
N THR A 155 9.76 -5.41 22.91
CA THR A 155 9.71 -6.78 23.46
C THR A 155 8.34 -7.42 23.20
N VAL A 156 8.32 -8.75 23.09
CA VAL A 156 7.07 -9.51 22.91
C VAL A 156 6.12 -9.28 24.10
N GLU A 157 6.67 -9.18 25.32
CA GLU A 157 5.88 -8.89 26.53
C GLU A 157 5.27 -7.48 26.52
N GLU A 158 5.99 -6.46 26.07
CA GLU A 158 5.43 -5.11 25.92
C GLU A 158 4.36 -5.04 24.82
N HIS A 159 4.52 -5.83 23.75
CA HIS A 159 3.58 -5.87 22.65
C HIS A 159 2.30 -6.65 23.00
N ASP A 160 2.41 -7.84 23.55
CA ASP A 160 1.27 -8.75 23.75
C ASP A 160 0.31 -8.28 24.85
N ASN A 161 0.80 -7.48 25.81
CA ASN A 161 0.03 -7.05 26.97
C ASN A 161 -0.75 -5.73 26.78
N ASP A 162 -0.45 -4.90 25.78
CA ASP A 162 -1.09 -3.59 25.61
C ASP A 162 -1.65 -3.38 24.20
N GLU A 163 -2.98 -3.28 24.10
CA GLU A 163 -3.63 -3.17 22.81
C GLU A 163 -3.25 -1.91 22.03
N ARG A 164 -3.02 -0.81 22.76
CA ARG A 164 -2.62 0.47 22.21
C ARG A 164 -1.23 0.38 21.58
N THR A 165 -0.27 -0.25 22.28
CA THR A 165 1.09 -0.50 21.76
C THR A 165 1.06 -1.31 20.48
N GLN A 166 0.22 -2.35 20.37
CA GLN A 166 0.06 -3.11 19.12
C GLN A 166 -0.45 -2.22 17.98
N GLY A 167 -1.45 -1.38 18.24
CA GLY A 167 -1.98 -0.43 17.26
C GLY A 167 -0.94 0.58 16.79
N LEU A 168 -0.16 1.16 17.71
CA LEU A 168 0.91 2.10 17.38
C LEU A 168 2.03 1.44 16.57
N ALA A 169 2.41 0.21 16.92
CA ALA A 169 3.41 -0.56 16.18
C ALA A 169 2.92 -0.87 14.76
N LEU A 170 1.68 -1.36 14.61
CA LEU A 170 1.10 -1.68 13.30
C LEU A 170 0.98 -0.44 12.41
N ALA A 171 0.51 0.69 12.96
CA ALA A 171 0.43 1.94 12.22
C ALA A 171 1.82 2.41 11.78
N SER A 172 2.81 2.40 12.68
CA SER A 172 4.20 2.78 12.38
C SER A 172 4.80 1.92 11.26
N VAL A 173 4.51 0.62 11.27
CA VAL A 173 4.93 -0.32 10.23
C VAL A 173 4.30 -0.01 8.88
N CYS A 174 3.00 0.33 8.83
CA CYS A 174 2.36 0.76 7.58
C CYS A 174 3.03 2.04 7.03
N LEU A 175 3.37 2.99 7.90
CA LEU A 175 4.08 4.21 7.48
C LEU A 175 5.50 3.89 6.95
N LEU A 176 6.24 2.99 7.59
CA LEU A 176 7.56 2.56 7.11
C LEU A 176 7.50 1.84 5.76
N ARG A 177 6.47 1.03 5.54
CA ARG A 177 6.27 0.39 4.24
C ARG A 177 6.06 1.40 3.12
N SER A 178 5.23 2.41 3.37
CA SER A 178 5.05 3.51 2.43
C SER A 178 6.34 4.32 2.25
N TYR A 179 7.16 4.47 3.30
CA TYR A 179 8.49 5.05 3.16
C TYR A 179 9.37 4.25 2.20
N GLU A 180 9.42 2.92 2.33
CA GLU A 180 10.24 2.03 1.49
C GLU A 180 9.83 2.07 0.01
N ILE A 181 8.52 2.17 -0.24
CA ILE A 181 8.00 2.37 -1.59
C ILE A 181 8.47 3.71 -2.15
N LEU A 182 8.32 4.80 -1.39
CA LEU A 182 8.74 6.14 -1.84
C LEU A 182 10.27 6.30 -1.92
N SER A 183 11.02 5.49 -1.16
CA SER A 183 12.47 5.54 -1.14
C SER A 183 13.12 4.82 -2.31
N GLU A 184 12.36 4.05 -3.10
CA GLU A 184 12.84 3.18 -4.20
C GLU A 184 13.82 2.10 -3.73
N GLU A 185 13.66 1.57 -2.51
CA GLU A 185 14.50 0.47 -2.04
C GLU A 185 14.31 -0.78 -2.91
N VAL A 186 15.42 -1.43 -3.29
CA VAL A 186 15.51 -2.53 -4.28
C VAL A 186 14.63 -3.74 -3.95
N ASP A 187 14.18 -3.85 -2.70
CA ASP A 187 13.19 -4.82 -2.26
C ASP A 187 12.37 -4.24 -1.08
N PRO A 188 11.27 -3.51 -1.35
CA PRO A 188 10.43 -2.92 -0.32
C PRO A 188 9.62 -3.99 0.47
N ASN A 189 9.93 -5.28 0.26
CA ASN A 189 9.33 -6.39 0.99
C ASN A 189 10.31 -7.09 1.93
N ARG A 190 11.57 -6.65 2.00
CA ARG A 190 12.56 -7.31 2.85
C ARG A 190 12.32 -7.08 4.35
N HIS A 191 11.68 -5.97 4.75
CA HIS A 191 11.33 -5.68 6.14
C HIS A 191 9.92 -6.14 6.53
N LEU A 192 9.09 -6.45 5.54
CA LEU A 192 7.72 -6.89 5.73
C LEU A 192 7.58 -8.21 6.49
N GLN A 193 8.60 -9.09 6.51
CA GLN A 193 8.52 -10.38 7.23
C GLN A 193 8.25 -10.21 8.74
N GLY A 194 8.77 -9.14 9.37
CA GLY A 194 8.49 -8.83 10.78
C GLY A 194 7.09 -8.25 11.01
N ALA A 195 6.60 -7.41 10.08
CA ALA A 195 5.25 -6.87 10.09
C ALA A 195 4.16 -7.96 10.00
N TYR A 196 4.41 -8.97 9.14
CA TYR A 196 3.54 -10.14 9.00
C TYR A 196 3.37 -10.89 10.32
N SER A 197 4.43 -11.02 11.11
CA SER A 197 4.38 -11.68 12.43
C SER A 197 3.62 -10.87 13.48
N LEU A 198 3.40 -9.56 13.32
CA LEU A 198 2.62 -8.77 14.27
C LEU A 198 1.12 -8.74 13.89
N ALA A 199 0.82 -8.65 12.59
CA ALA A 199 -0.56 -8.64 12.09
C ALA A 199 -1.22 -10.03 12.10
N ALA A 200 -0.45 -11.12 11.96
CA ALA A 200 -0.99 -12.48 11.86
C ALA A 200 -1.41 -13.09 13.21
N TYR A 201 -1.04 -12.52 14.36
CA TYR A 201 -1.34 -13.13 15.66
C TYR A 201 -2.70 -12.71 16.24
N HIS A 202 -3.22 -11.54 15.85
CA HIS A 202 -4.48 -11.04 16.42
C HIS A 202 -5.29 -10.28 15.36
N THR A 203 -5.98 -11.05 14.51
CA THR A 203 -7.13 -10.52 13.76
C THR A 203 -8.08 -9.88 14.78
N PRO A 204 -8.50 -8.61 14.60
CA PRO A 204 -9.57 -8.06 15.41
C PRO A 204 -10.75 -9.04 15.37
N GLN A 205 -11.31 -9.39 16.53
CA GLN A 205 -12.64 -10.01 16.50
C GLN A 205 -13.52 -9.07 15.66
N THR A 206 -14.03 -9.59 14.55
CA THR A 206 -14.82 -8.86 13.55
C THR A 206 -16.10 -8.25 14.13
N ASP A 207 -16.38 -8.53 15.40
CA ASP A 207 -17.42 -7.93 16.23
C ASP A 207 -17.20 -6.42 16.48
N SER A 208 -16.02 -5.88 16.16
CA SER A 208 -15.76 -4.44 16.23
C SER A 208 -15.22 -3.91 14.90
N PHE A 209 -16.12 -3.47 14.02
CA PHE A 209 -15.89 -2.35 13.08
C PHE A 209 -15.64 -1.03 13.84
N GLY A 210 -14.90 -1.10 14.95
CA GLY A 210 -14.71 -0.03 15.91
C GLY A 210 -13.60 0.94 15.52
N SER A 211 -13.68 2.14 16.07
CA SER A 211 -12.78 3.28 15.91
C SER A 211 -11.44 3.09 16.65
N SER A 212 -10.73 1.98 16.43
CA SER A 212 -9.42 1.73 17.07
C SER A 212 -8.27 1.89 16.08
N LEU A 213 -7.13 2.38 16.58
CA LEU A 213 -5.89 2.50 15.80
C LEU A 213 -5.43 1.15 15.24
N ARG A 214 -5.70 0.06 15.94
CA ARG A 214 -5.44 -1.29 15.47
C ARG A 214 -6.32 -1.67 14.28
N ALA A 215 -7.63 -1.41 14.35
CA ALA A 215 -8.56 -1.68 13.25
C ALA A 215 -8.19 -0.84 12.02
N ALA A 216 -7.92 0.46 12.20
CA ALA A 216 -7.46 1.33 11.11
C ALA A 216 -6.13 0.84 10.50
N GLY A 217 -5.18 0.40 11.33
CA GLY A 217 -3.92 -0.19 10.88
C GLY A 217 -4.11 -1.48 10.09
N PHE A 218 -5.01 -2.37 10.54
CA PHE A 218 -5.32 -3.62 9.85
C PHE A 218 -5.86 -3.39 8.44
N TRP A 219 -6.82 -2.47 8.28
CA TRP A 219 -7.42 -2.17 6.98
C TRP A 219 -6.42 -1.56 6.01
N ASN A 220 -5.55 -0.67 6.50
CA ASN A 220 -4.47 -0.12 5.69
C ASN A 220 -3.48 -1.18 5.25
N TYR A 221 -3.04 -2.01 6.18
CA TYR A 221 -2.17 -3.14 5.90
C TYR A 221 -2.75 -4.10 4.86
N MET A 222 -4.05 -4.42 4.94
CA MET A 222 -4.72 -5.29 3.97
C MET A 222 -4.71 -4.70 2.55
N ARG A 223 -5.03 -3.40 2.39
CA ARG A 223 -4.99 -2.73 1.08
C ARG A 223 -3.58 -2.63 0.52
N GLU A 224 -2.63 -2.42 1.41
CA GLU A 224 -1.21 -2.42 1.14
C GLU A 224 -0.73 -3.79 0.62
N ASP A 225 -1.17 -4.89 1.24
CA ASP A 225 -0.88 -6.26 0.82
C ASP A 225 -1.57 -6.58 -0.52
N ILE A 226 -2.84 -6.19 -0.71
CA ILE A 226 -3.56 -6.28 -2.00
C ILE A 226 -2.79 -5.56 -3.10
N THR A 227 -2.31 -4.34 -2.85
CA THR A 227 -1.53 -3.57 -3.83
C THR A 227 -0.32 -4.38 -4.28
N PHE A 228 0.44 -4.92 -3.34
CA PHE A 228 1.60 -5.75 -3.65
C PHE A 228 1.24 -7.03 -4.42
N SER A 229 0.20 -7.73 -3.98
CA SER A 229 -0.31 -8.94 -4.63
C SER A 229 -0.74 -8.70 -6.07
N LEU A 230 -1.35 -7.54 -6.36
CA LEU A 230 -1.74 -7.15 -7.72
C LEU A 230 -0.53 -6.81 -8.59
N PHE A 231 0.48 -6.13 -8.05
CA PHE A 231 1.75 -5.86 -8.74
C PHE A 231 2.48 -7.16 -9.11
N ARG A 232 2.61 -8.07 -8.14
CA ARG A 232 3.40 -9.30 -8.28
C ARG A 232 2.61 -10.48 -8.82
N ARG A 233 1.28 -10.35 -8.91
CA ARG A 233 0.35 -11.41 -9.31
C ARG A 233 0.57 -12.65 -8.44
N CYS A 234 0.54 -12.44 -7.12
CA CYS A 234 0.68 -13.50 -6.13
C CYS A 234 -0.45 -13.40 -5.10
N PRO A 235 -0.66 -14.46 -4.29
CA PRO A 235 -1.58 -14.41 -3.17
C PRO A 235 -1.23 -13.28 -2.18
N LEU A 236 -2.20 -12.91 -1.36
CA LEU A 236 -1.97 -12.08 -0.18
C LEU A 236 -1.09 -12.86 0.80
N LYS A 237 -0.28 -12.13 1.53
CA LYS A 237 0.54 -12.67 2.61
C LYS A 237 -0.24 -12.71 3.92
N ILE A 238 -1.29 -11.89 4.08
CA ILE A 238 -2.25 -12.04 5.18
C ILE A 238 -3.13 -13.30 4.99
N ASN A 239 -3.29 -14.09 6.05
CA ASN A 239 -4.15 -15.26 6.03
C ASN A 239 -5.61 -14.88 6.31
N LEU A 240 -6.43 -14.86 5.27
CA LEU A 240 -7.86 -14.50 5.37
C LEU A 240 -8.75 -15.63 5.89
N ALA A 241 -8.25 -16.87 6.04
CA ALA A 241 -9.05 -17.99 6.53
C ALA A 241 -9.51 -17.79 7.99
N GLN A 242 -8.79 -16.95 8.74
CA GLN A 242 -9.08 -16.62 10.14
C GLN A 242 -10.00 -15.40 10.28
N VAL A 243 -10.37 -14.74 9.17
CA VAL A 243 -11.27 -13.57 9.19
C VAL A 243 -12.69 -14.05 8.89
N THR A 244 -13.53 -14.08 9.93
CA THR A 244 -14.92 -14.53 9.82
C THR A 244 -15.66 -13.73 8.72
N PRO A 245 -16.39 -14.38 7.81
CA PRO A 245 -17.18 -13.75 6.75
C PRO A 245 -18.38 -12.92 7.22
N THR A 246 -18.39 -12.37 8.43
CA THR A 246 -19.44 -11.45 8.88
C THR A 246 -19.25 -10.12 8.16
N LEU A 247 -19.43 -10.15 6.84
CA LEU A 247 -20.05 -9.09 6.07
C LEU A 247 -21.36 -8.82 6.80
N PRO A 248 -21.49 -7.76 7.61
CA PRO A 248 -22.77 -7.45 8.23
C PRO A 248 -23.61 -6.88 7.11
N MET A 249 -24.26 -7.75 6.34
CA MET A 249 -25.17 -7.40 5.25
C MET A 249 -26.45 -6.74 5.79
N THR A 250 -26.60 -6.68 7.11
CA THR A 250 -27.73 -6.09 7.82
C THR A 250 -27.22 -5.18 8.95
N GLY A 251 -27.68 -3.91 9.00
CA GLY A 251 -27.36 -2.94 10.06
C GLY A 251 -27.06 -1.51 9.58
N GLN A 252 -26.88 -0.57 10.52
CA GLN A 252 -26.35 0.78 10.23
C GLN A 252 -24.86 0.66 9.89
N ARG A 253 -24.51 0.77 8.60
CA ARG A 253 -23.12 0.81 8.10
C ARG A 253 -22.69 2.25 7.80
N THR A 254 -21.44 2.57 8.10
CA THR A 254 -20.78 3.74 7.53
C THR A 254 -20.37 3.45 6.08
N ASP A 255 -20.17 4.48 5.26
CA ASP A 255 -19.73 4.28 3.87
C ASP A 255 -18.33 3.65 3.81
N GLN A 256 -17.49 3.87 4.82
CA GLN A 256 -16.19 3.25 4.98
C GLN A 256 -16.27 1.74 5.23
N ASP A 257 -17.31 1.25 5.92
CA ASP A 257 -17.53 -0.18 6.12
C ASP A 257 -17.79 -0.90 4.80
N CYS A 258 -18.47 -0.25 3.86
CA CYS A 258 -18.67 -0.77 2.50
C CYS A 258 -17.33 -0.92 1.76
N LEU A 259 -16.40 0.04 1.91
CA LEU A 259 -15.04 -0.05 1.36
C LEU A 259 -14.23 -1.17 2.02
N ASN A 260 -14.33 -1.33 3.33
CA ASN A 260 -13.68 -2.42 4.07
C ASN A 260 -14.21 -3.80 3.62
N ALA A 261 -15.52 -3.92 3.42
CA ALA A 261 -16.17 -5.13 2.93
C ALA A 261 -15.65 -5.57 1.54
N ILE A 262 -15.58 -4.67 0.55
CA ILE A 262 -15.03 -5.01 -0.77
C ILE A 262 -13.53 -5.29 -0.73
N THR A 263 -12.80 -4.66 0.20
CA THR A 263 -11.38 -4.99 0.44
C THR A 263 -11.21 -6.46 0.83
N LEU A 264 -12.06 -6.99 1.72
CA LEU A 264 -12.06 -8.41 2.09
C LEU A 264 -12.42 -9.33 0.92
N ILE A 265 -13.47 -8.98 0.18
CA ILE A 265 -13.94 -9.76 -0.98
C ILE A 265 -12.83 -9.84 -2.03
N LEU A 266 -12.20 -8.72 -2.36
CA LEU A 266 -11.07 -8.68 -3.29
C LEU A 266 -9.89 -9.52 -2.80
N GLY A 267 -9.53 -9.43 -1.52
CA GLY A 267 -8.46 -10.24 -0.94
C GLY A 267 -8.72 -11.75 -1.07
N ARG A 268 -9.97 -12.19 -0.88
CA ARG A 268 -10.38 -13.59 -1.10
C ARG A 268 -10.30 -14.00 -2.56
N ILE A 269 -10.78 -13.14 -3.47
CA ILE A 269 -10.69 -13.38 -4.91
C ILE A 269 -9.22 -13.53 -5.34
N ILE A 270 -8.32 -12.67 -4.87
CA ILE A 270 -6.89 -12.79 -5.16
C ILE A 270 -6.33 -14.12 -4.63
N ASN A 271 -6.62 -14.46 -3.38
CA ASN A 271 -6.12 -15.71 -2.78
C ASN A 271 -6.65 -16.98 -3.45
N THR A 272 -7.83 -16.94 -4.06
CA THR A 272 -8.40 -18.11 -4.76
C THR A 272 -7.99 -18.15 -6.22
N CYS A 273 -7.99 -17.03 -6.93
CA CYS A 273 -7.78 -16.99 -8.37
C CYS A 273 -6.33 -16.79 -8.79
N VAL A 274 -5.51 -16.15 -7.94
CA VAL A 274 -4.10 -15.83 -8.23
C VAL A 274 -3.14 -16.83 -7.54
N ALA A 275 -3.66 -17.74 -6.71
CA ALA A 275 -2.88 -18.77 -6.05
C ALA A 275 -2.73 -20.04 -6.89
N GLY A 276 -1.55 -20.22 -7.50
CA GLY A 276 -1.12 -21.51 -8.05
C GLY A 276 -1.63 -21.82 -9.47
N SER A 277 -0.98 -22.80 -10.10
CA SER A 277 -1.17 -23.20 -11.50
C SER A 277 -2.45 -23.99 -11.79
N ASP A 278 -3.25 -24.29 -10.75
CA ASP A 278 -4.44 -25.11 -10.89
C ASP A 278 -5.65 -24.24 -11.26
N PRO A 279 -6.50 -24.68 -12.20
CA PRO A 279 -7.72 -23.97 -12.54
C PRO A 279 -8.63 -23.85 -11.31
N VAL A 280 -9.19 -22.65 -11.12
CA VAL A 280 -10.10 -22.36 -10.02
C VAL A 280 -11.30 -23.30 -10.09
N ALA A 281 -11.56 -24.07 -9.02
CA ALA A 281 -12.72 -24.94 -8.96
C ALA A 281 -14.02 -24.16 -9.20
N GLY A 282 -14.92 -24.69 -10.04
CA GLY A 282 -16.13 -24.01 -10.50
C GLY A 282 -17.03 -23.49 -9.36
N ASP A 283 -17.14 -24.26 -8.28
CA ASP A 283 -17.92 -23.89 -7.09
C ASP A 283 -17.27 -22.71 -6.34
N SER A 284 -15.94 -22.66 -6.28
CA SER A 284 -15.22 -21.57 -5.62
C SER A 284 -15.37 -20.26 -6.37
N TRP A 285 -15.27 -20.30 -7.70
CA TRP A 285 -15.52 -19.12 -8.55
C TRP A 285 -16.95 -18.60 -8.37
N SER A 286 -17.94 -19.51 -8.40
CA SER A 286 -19.37 -19.15 -8.30
C SER A 286 -19.70 -18.50 -6.95
N ASN A 287 -19.15 -19.03 -5.86
CA ASN A 287 -19.30 -18.45 -4.53
C ASN A 287 -18.70 -17.04 -4.44
N LEU A 288 -17.50 -16.82 -5.01
CA LEU A 288 -16.86 -15.51 -5.00
C LEU A 288 -17.61 -14.48 -5.87
N SER A 289 -18.12 -14.92 -7.03
CA SER A 289 -18.97 -14.10 -7.90
C SER A 289 -20.25 -13.69 -7.18
N HIS A 290 -20.90 -14.63 -6.49
CA HIS A 290 -22.10 -14.36 -5.68
C HIS A 290 -21.82 -13.36 -4.56
N LEU A 291 -20.72 -13.52 -3.82
CA LEU A 291 -20.33 -12.57 -2.76
C LEU A 291 -20.10 -11.16 -3.30
N LEU A 292 -19.48 -11.02 -4.46
CA LEU A 292 -19.29 -9.72 -5.12
C LEU A 292 -20.62 -9.10 -5.54
N PHE A 293 -21.53 -9.92 -6.08
CA PHE A 293 -22.87 -9.49 -6.47
C PHE A 293 -23.70 -9.03 -5.26
N GLU A 294 -23.80 -9.85 -4.22
CA GLU A 294 -24.53 -9.51 -2.98
C GLU A 294 -24.02 -8.23 -2.34
N TRP A 295 -22.69 -8.04 -2.31
CA TRP A 295 -22.11 -6.80 -1.82
C TRP A 295 -22.56 -5.59 -2.64
N ARG A 296 -22.51 -5.68 -3.98
CA ARG A 296 -22.93 -4.60 -4.88
C ARG A 296 -24.42 -4.26 -4.70
N GLU A 297 -25.29 -5.26 -4.69
CA GLU A 297 -26.74 -5.07 -4.51
C GLU A 297 -27.09 -4.49 -3.12
N SER A 298 -26.22 -4.69 -2.13
CA SER A 298 -26.39 -4.13 -0.79
C SER A 298 -25.98 -2.65 -0.67
N LEU A 299 -25.36 -2.07 -1.72
CA LEU A 299 -24.89 -0.69 -1.68
C LEU A 299 -26.05 0.31 -1.80
N PRO A 300 -26.07 1.37 -0.99
CA PRO A 300 -27.01 2.47 -1.19
C PRO A 300 -26.71 3.22 -2.50
N SER A 301 -27.74 3.80 -3.13
CA SER A 301 -27.63 4.52 -4.41
C SER A 301 -26.59 5.64 -4.46
N ARG A 302 -26.15 6.17 -3.31
CA ARG A 302 -25.08 7.17 -3.22
C ARG A 302 -23.69 6.64 -3.61
N PHE A 303 -23.51 5.32 -3.69
CA PHE A 303 -22.28 4.71 -4.22
C PHE A 303 -22.24 4.71 -5.75
N GLU A 304 -23.37 4.94 -6.41
CA GLU A 304 -23.41 5.05 -7.87
C GLU A 304 -22.73 6.35 -8.34
N PRO A 305 -22.05 6.32 -9.50
CA PRO A 305 -21.55 7.53 -10.12
C PRO A 305 -22.69 8.51 -10.38
N PHE A 306 -22.53 9.76 -9.95
CA PHE A 306 -23.52 10.80 -10.25
C PHE A 306 -23.39 11.32 -11.70
N SER A 307 -22.27 11.03 -12.35
CA SER A 307 -22.03 11.32 -13.77
C SER A 307 -20.97 10.37 -14.31
N THR A 308 -21.15 9.93 -15.55
CA THR A 308 -20.17 9.15 -16.31
C THR A 308 -20.11 9.72 -17.74
N VAL A 309 -18.90 9.96 -18.24
CA VAL A 309 -18.65 10.34 -19.63
C VAL A 309 -17.75 9.30 -20.25
N GLU A 310 -18.26 8.67 -21.30
CA GLU A 310 -17.56 7.65 -22.08
C GLU A 310 -16.36 8.22 -22.84
N ARG A 311 -15.49 7.31 -23.28
CA ARG A 311 -14.41 7.63 -24.23
C ARG A 311 -15.01 8.20 -25.53
N GLY A 312 -14.34 9.15 -26.17
CA GLY A 312 -14.90 9.81 -27.36
C GLY A 312 -14.18 11.08 -27.73
N LEU A 313 -14.90 12.05 -28.30
CA LEU A 313 -14.41 13.35 -28.81
C LEU A 313 -13.45 14.07 -27.83
N GLY A 314 -12.16 13.73 -27.88
CA GLY A 314 -11.09 14.29 -27.05
C GLY A 314 -10.74 13.55 -25.76
N LEU A 315 -11.46 12.48 -25.37
CA LEU A 315 -11.22 11.73 -24.13
C LEU A 315 -10.68 10.32 -24.41
N ALA A 316 -9.44 10.08 -23.98
CA ALA A 316 -8.78 8.78 -24.09
C ALA A 316 -9.07 7.82 -22.91
N LEU A 317 -9.58 8.34 -21.79
CA LEU A 317 -10.06 7.56 -20.64
C LEU A 317 -11.49 8.02 -20.30
N PRO A 318 -12.37 7.13 -19.79
CA PRO A 318 -13.67 7.54 -19.31
C PRO A 318 -13.53 8.46 -18.08
N SER A 319 -14.51 9.32 -17.87
CA SER A 319 -14.58 10.15 -16.66
C SER A 319 -15.76 9.70 -15.80
N ILE A 320 -15.48 9.32 -14.55
CA ILE A 320 -16.47 8.71 -13.64
C ILE A 320 -16.44 9.49 -12.31
N TRP A 321 -17.51 10.21 -12.02
CA TRP A 321 -17.58 11.07 -10.83
C TRP A 321 -18.44 10.44 -9.74
N LEU A 322 -17.86 10.31 -8.54
CA LEU A 322 -18.53 9.79 -7.35
C LEU A 322 -18.58 10.85 -6.25
N LEU A 323 -19.52 10.69 -5.31
CA LEU A 323 -19.78 11.68 -4.26
C LEU A 323 -18.66 11.80 -3.23
N ARG A 324 -17.86 10.74 -3.01
CA ARG A 324 -16.78 10.68 -2.02
C ARG A 324 -15.61 9.82 -2.51
N ASP A 325 -14.43 10.10 -1.95
CA ASP A 325 -13.17 9.38 -2.25
C ASP A 325 -13.28 7.87 -1.94
N HIS A 326 -13.93 7.49 -0.84
CA HIS A 326 -14.13 6.08 -0.49
C HIS A 326 -15.13 5.36 -1.38
N HIS A 327 -16.09 6.07 -2.00
CA HIS A 327 -16.94 5.49 -3.05
C HIS A 327 -16.10 5.15 -4.28
N ALA A 328 -15.20 6.06 -4.68
CA ALA A 328 -14.29 5.83 -5.80
C ALA A 328 -13.36 4.63 -5.54
N ALA A 329 -12.80 4.52 -4.34
CA ALA A 329 -11.97 3.38 -3.96
C ALA A 329 -12.76 2.06 -3.86
N ALA A 330 -14.01 2.10 -3.41
CA ALA A 330 -14.87 0.92 -3.37
C ALA A 330 -15.15 0.42 -4.79
N LEU A 331 -15.44 1.34 -5.73
CA LEU A 331 -15.61 1.02 -7.14
C LEU A 331 -14.32 0.48 -7.76
N HIS A 332 -13.13 0.99 -7.40
CA HIS A 332 -11.86 0.39 -7.85
C HIS A 332 -11.76 -1.09 -7.48
N TYR A 333 -12.01 -1.43 -6.22
CA TYR A 333 -11.86 -2.80 -5.76
C TYR A 333 -12.93 -3.73 -6.33
N GLN A 334 -14.15 -3.22 -6.55
CA GLN A 334 -15.19 -3.93 -7.29
C GLN A 334 -14.75 -4.22 -8.74
N LEU A 335 -14.24 -3.23 -9.47
CA LEU A 335 -13.82 -3.39 -10.85
C LEU A 335 -12.64 -4.36 -10.99
N VAL A 336 -11.67 -4.31 -10.06
CA VAL A 336 -10.55 -5.27 -10.04
C VAL A 336 -11.05 -6.68 -9.72
N ALA A 337 -11.95 -6.83 -8.74
CA ALA A 337 -12.57 -8.10 -8.40
C ALA A 337 -13.28 -8.70 -9.62
N ALA A 338 -14.09 -7.90 -10.32
CA ALA A 338 -14.74 -8.28 -11.57
C ALA A 338 -13.73 -8.64 -12.67
N THR A 339 -12.61 -7.89 -12.78
CA THR A 339 -11.54 -8.17 -13.75
C THR A 339 -10.91 -9.53 -13.51
N ILE A 340 -10.57 -9.87 -12.26
CA ILE A 340 -9.97 -11.15 -11.90
C ILE A 340 -10.97 -12.29 -12.17
N LEU A 341 -12.22 -12.15 -11.72
CA LEU A 341 -13.25 -13.16 -11.97
C LEU A 341 -13.49 -13.37 -13.47
N CYS A 342 -13.58 -12.29 -14.26
CA CYS A 342 -13.72 -12.35 -15.71
C CYS A 342 -12.53 -13.08 -16.34
N PHE A 343 -11.30 -12.72 -15.96
CA PHE A 343 -10.08 -13.33 -16.48
C PHE A 343 -10.04 -14.86 -16.25
N HIS A 344 -10.54 -15.35 -15.12
CA HIS A 344 -10.58 -16.79 -14.80
C HIS A 344 -11.91 -17.49 -15.15
N ALA A 345 -12.90 -16.79 -15.72
CA ALA A 345 -14.19 -17.36 -16.06
C ALA A 345 -14.09 -18.28 -17.30
N ASN A 346 -14.77 -19.43 -17.23
CA ASN A 346 -15.14 -20.24 -18.40
C ASN A 346 -16.35 -19.62 -19.14
N PRO A 347 -16.75 -20.13 -20.34
CA PRO A 347 -17.82 -19.52 -21.13
C PRO A 347 -19.17 -19.40 -20.39
N HIS A 348 -19.58 -20.41 -19.62
CA HIS A 348 -20.83 -20.36 -18.86
C HIS A 348 -20.78 -19.35 -17.71
N GLN A 349 -19.65 -19.31 -17.00
CA GLN A 349 -19.39 -18.35 -15.92
C GLN A 349 -19.32 -16.91 -16.45
N LEU A 350 -18.75 -16.70 -17.64
CA LEU A 350 -18.67 -15.40 -18.28
C LEU A 350 -20.07 -14.85 -18.59
N SER A 351 -20.97 -15.67 -19.14
CA SER A 351 -22.36 -15.27 -19.39
C SER A 351 -23.10 -14.88 -18.11
N SER A 352 -22.86 -15.60 -17.01
CA SER A 352 -23.41 -15.27 -15.68
C SER A 352 -22.83 -13.96 -15.11
N LEU A 353 -21.54 -13.69 -15.35
CA LEU A 353 -20.91 -12.45 -14.93
C LEU A 353 -21.41 -11.24 -15.75
N GLN A 354 -21.61 -11.41 -17.06
CA GLN A 354 -22.14 -10.38 -17.95
C GLN A 354 -23.56 -9.92 -17.55
N SER A 355 -24.45 -10.86 -17.21
CA SER A 355 -25.80 -10.52 -16.74
C SER A 355 -25.77 -9.76 -15.42
N THR A 356 -24.73 -9.98 -14.61
CA THR A 356 -24.53 -9.30 -13.34
C THR A 356 -23.93 -7.91 -13.51
N LEU A 357 -22.98 -7.72 -14.41
CA LEU A 357 -22.33 -6.43 -14.69
C LEU A 357 -23.19 -5.45 -15.53
N HIS A 358 -24.48 -5.77 -15.74
CA HIS A 358 -25.34 -5.13 -16.72
C HIS A 358 -25.60 -3.64 -16.41
N ASP A 359 -25.29 -2.82 -17.42
CA ASP A 359 -25.72 -1.43 -17.70
C ASP A 359 -24.93 -0.88 -18.90
N ARG A 360 -23.68 -1.35 -19.11
CA ARG A 360 -22.78 -0.88 -20.18
C ARG A 360 -22.17 -1.98 -21.07
N LEU A 361 -22.47 -3.26 -20.81
CA LEU A 361 -21.98 -4.40 -21.60
C LEU A 361 -23.10 -4.99 -22.46
N GLY A 362 -22.82 -5.20 -23.74
CA GLY A 362 -23.71 -5.83 -24.71
C GLY A 362 -23.54 -7.35 -24.77
N PRO A 363 -24.56 -8.09 -25.25
CA PRO A 363 -24.49 -9.55 -25.39
C PRO A 363 -23.46 -10.04 -26.43
N GLN A 364 -22.88 -9.14 -27.21
CA GLN A 364 -21.85 -9.43 -28.23
C GLN A 364 -20.42 -9.16 -27.74
N ASP A 365 -20.26 -8.61 -26.53
CA ASP A 365 -18.94 -8.26 -26.02
C ASP A 365 -18.13 -9.52 -25.69
N THR A 366 -16.94 -9.60 -26.25
CA THR A 366 -16.01 -10.69 -25.97
C THR A 366 -15.42 -10.53 -24.57
N LYS A 367 -14.79 -11.60 -24.05
CA LYS A 367 -14.03 -11.56 -22.80
C LYS A 367 -13.00 -10.41 -22.79
N ASP A 368 -12.33 -10.19 -23.92
CA ASP A 368 -11.33 -9.12 -24.06
C ASP A 368 -11.96 -7.73 -24.04
N ASP A 369 -13.15 -7.57 -24.63
CA ASP A 369 -13.88 -6.29 -24.59
C ASP A 369 -14.29 -5.93 -23.17
N ILE A 370 -14.75 -6.91 -22.39
CA ILE A 370 -15.10 -6.73 -20.98
C ILE A 370 -13.85 -6.38 -20.16
N LEU A 371 -12.75 -7.11 -20.35
CA LEU A 371 -11.51 -6.86 -19.63
C LEU A 371 -10.94 -5.45 -19.95
N GLU A 372 -10.97 -5.04 -21.21
CA GLU A 372 -10.57 -3.68 -21.59
C GLU A 372 -11.48 -2.63 -20.97
N TYR A 373 -12.80 -2.82 -21.03
CA TYR A 373 -13.78 -1.91 -20.45
C TYR A 373 -13.56 -1.73 -18.92
N LEU A 374 -13.42 -2.83 -18.18
CA LEU A 374 -13.15 -2.78 -16.73
C LEU A 374 -11.82 -2.08 -16.44
N ALA A 375 -10.77 -2.34 -17.24
CA ALA A 375 -9.47 -1.70 -17.08
C ALA A 375 -9.52 -0.19 -17.31
N LEU A 376 -10.31 0.25 -18.28
CA LEU A 376 -10.53 1.67 -18.56
C LEU A 376 -11.31 2.35 -17.44
N ASP A 377 -12.34 1.70 -16.89
CA ASP A 377 -13.10 2.23 -15.75
C ASP A 377 -12.22 2.34 -14.50
N VAL A 378 -11.34 1.37 -14.22
CA VAL A 378 -10.36 1.46 -13.12
C VAL A 378 -9.50 2.72 -13.27
N CYS A 379 -9.00 2.98 -14.48
CA CYS A 379 -8.20 4.18 -14.77
C CYS A 379 -9.06 5.45 -14.68
N GLY A 380 -10.28 5.42 -15.23
CA GLY A 380 -11.21 6.54 -15.26
C GLY A 380 -11.59 7.00 -13.86
N VAL A 381 -11.98 6.09 -12.98
CA VAL A 381 -12.29 6.40 -11.57
C VAL A 381 -11.07 7.04 -10.88
N ALA A 382 -9.87 6.47 -11.06
CA ALA A 382 -8.66 6.95 -10.39
C ALA A 382 -8.29 8.39 -10.78
N PHE A 383 -8.35 8.67 -12.09
CA PHE A 383 -7.91 9.95 -12.62
C PHE A 383 -9.00 11.01 -12.67
N THR A 384 -10.28 10.64 -12.59
CA THR A 384 -11.40 11.58 -12.40
C THR A 384 -11.45 12.09 -10.97
N ALA A 385 -11.32 11.21 -9.97
CA ALA A 385 -11.24 11.62 -8.58
C ALA A 385 -10.09 12.61 -8.36
N ASN A 386 -8.92 12.32 -8.95
CA ASN A 386 -7.73 13.19 -8.91
C ASN A 386 -7.32 13.57 -7.46
N LYS A 387 -7.54 12.64 -6.52
CA LYS A 387 -7.17 12.77 -5.10
C LYS A 387 -6.03 11.80 -4.78
N PRO A 388 -4.98 12.22 -4.06
CA PRO A 388 -3.90 11.33 -3.65
C PRO A 388 -4.37 10.07 -2.88
N SER A 389 -5.36 10.22 -1.99
CA SER A 389 -5.97 9.12 -1.23
C SER A 389 -6.51 8.02 -2.13
N VAL A 390 -7.22 8.39 -3.20
CA VAL A 390 -7.75 7.47 -4.20
C VAL A 390 -6.64 6.91 -5.09
N GLN A 391 -5.72 7.75 -5.56
CA GLN A 391 -4.66 7.37 -6.51
C GLN A 391 -3.64 6.39 -5.91
N VAL A 392 -3.23 6.58 -4.64
CA VAL A 392 -2.31 5.67 -3.95
C VAL A 392 -2.90 4.26 -3.87
N ASN A 393 -4.21 4.16 -3.58
CA ASN A 393 -4.93 2.89 -3.53
C ASN A 393 -5.25 2.30 -4.91
N ALA A 394 -5.10 3.08 -5.98
CA ALA A 394 -5.34 2.67 -7.37
C ALA A 394 -4.11 2.10 -8.08
N PHE A 395 -2.88 2.29 -7.56
CA PHE A 395 -1.68 1.84 -8.28
C PHE A 395 -1.63 0.32 -8.47
N GLY A 396 -1.98 -0.47 -7.45
CA GLY A 396 -2.13 -1.93 -7.56
C GLY A 396 -3.22 -2.34 -8.56
N PRO A 397 -4.47 -1.84 -8.41
CA PRO A 397 -5.55 -1.98 -9.40
C PRO A 397 -5.11 -1.69 -10.84
N ILE A 398 -4.46 -0.55 -11.08
CA ILE A 398 -3.97 -0.15 -12.40
C ILE A 398 -2.89 -1.12 -12.90
N ALA A 399 -1.92 -1.49 -12.05
CA ALA A 399 -0.86 -2.45 -12.41
C ALA A 399 -1.40 -3.81 -12.88
N PHE A 400 -2.53 -4.23 -12.30
CA PHE A 400 -3.20 -5.47 -12.69
C PHE A 400 -4.08 -5.30 -13.92
N CYS A 401 -5.03 -4.36 -13.90
CA CYS A 401 -6.07 -4.27 -14.92
C CYS A 401 -5.58 -3.59 -16.21
N ALA A 402 -4.73 -2.56 -16.14
CA ALA A 402 -4.40 -1.74 -17.31
C ALA A 402 -3.65 -2.50 -18.43
N ARG A 403 -3.15 -3.71 -18.17
CA ARG A 403 -2.58 -4.60 -19.20
C ARG A 403 -3.61 -5.00 -20.27
N PHE A 404 -4.90 -4.98 -19.95
CA PHE A 404 -5.99 -5.30 -20.87
C PHE A 404 -6.40 -4.13 -21.77
N ILE A 405 -5.84 -2.93 -21.56
CA ILE A 405 -6.09 -1.78 -22.46
C ILE A 405 -5.43 -2.06 -23.80
N ARG A 406 -6.20 -2.00 -24.89
CA ARG A 406 -5.74 -2.22 -26.27
C ARG A 406 -5.59 -0.90 -27.02
N ALA A 407 -6.49 0.05 -26.78
CA ALA A 407 -6.47 1.35 -27.45
C ALA A 407 -5.21 2.17 -27.11
N GLU A 408 -4.41 2.50 -28.14
CA GLU A 408 -3.13 3.20 -27.97
C GLU A 408 -3.29 4.59 -27.34
N ALA A 409 -4.34 5.34 -27.72
CA ALA A 409 -4.63 6.64 -27.12
C ALA A 409 -4.84 6.53 -25.60
N SER A 410 -5.56 5.49 -25.14
CA SER A 410 -5.80 5.22 -23.72
C SER A 410 -4.52 4.84 -22.99
N ARG A 411 -3.64 4.05 -23.61
CA ARG A 411 -2.32 3.68 -23.06
C ARG A 411 -1.43 4.90 -22.85
N GLN A 412 -1.33 5.77 -23.86
CA GLN A 412 -0.55 7.00 -23.79
C GLN A 412 -1.08 7.96 -22.73
N GLU A 413 -2.41 8.13 -22.66
CA GLU A 413 -3.03 8.95 -21.63
C GLU A 413 -2.79 8.38 -20.22
N LEU A 414 -2.91 7.07 -20.03
CA LEU A 414 -2.59 6.41 -18.77
C LEU A 414 -1.14 6.67 -18.35
N ILE A 415 -0.17 6.46 -19.24
CA ILE A 415 1.25 6.73 -18.96
C ILE A 415 1.44 8.19 -18.53
N ARG A 416 0.85 9.13 -19.28
CA ARG A 416 0.93 10.56 -18.97
C ARG A 416 0.39 10.88 -17.58
N ARG A 417 -0.76 10.32 -17.20
CA ARG A 417 -1.38 10.52 -15.88
C ARG A 417 -0.55 9.87 -14.77
N LEU A 418 -0.03 8.66 -14.97
CA LEU A 418 0.87 8.01 -14.01
C LEU A 418 2.13 8.83 -13.77
N LEU A 419 2.79 9.30 -14.83
CA LEU A 419 3.99 10.15 -14.71
C LEU A 419 3.71 11.47 -13.99
N ALA A 420 2.50 12.03 -14.13
CA ALA A 420 2.09 13.21 -13.38
C ALA A 420 1.98 12.95 -11.87
N CYS A 421 1.55 11.75 -11.44
CA CYS A 421 1.46 11.36 -10.03
C CYS A 421 2.82 11.39 -9.31
N LYS A 422 3.94 11.26 -10.03
CA LYS A 422 5.28 11.38 -9.43
C LYS A 422 5.46 12.71 -8.70
N ARG A 423 4.94 13.81 -9.27
CA ARG A 423 5.12 15.16 -8.70
C ARG A 423 4.26 15.38 -7.46
N THR A 424 3.07 14.82 -7.42
CA THR A 424 2.08 15.08 -6.36
C THR A 424 2.14 14.06 -5.21
N ILE A 425 2.46 12.80 -5.51
CA ILE A 425 2.44 11.68 -4.56
C ILE A 425 3.86 11.19 -4.23
N GLY A 426 4.83 11.47 -5.11
CA GLY A 426 6.21 10.99 -4.95
C GLY A 426 6.42 9.50 -5.33
N TRP A 427 5.35 8.80 -5.70
CA TRP A 427 5.35 7.37 -6.04
C TRP A 427 6.27 7.06 -7.23
N PRO A 428 7.11 6.01 -7.17
CA PRO A 428 8.00 5.62 -8.26
C PRO A 428 7.26 4.85 -9.36
N VAL A 429 6.46 5.57 -10.15
CA VAL A 429 5.64 4.99 -11.23
C VAL A 429 6.46 4.45 -12.42
N GLN A 430 7.78 4.66 -12.47
CA GLN A 430 8.62 4.25 -13.60
C GLN A 430 8.54 2.74 -13.84
N THR A 431 8.73 1.94 -12.78
CA THR A 431 8.68 0.48 -12.88
C THR A 431 7.30 0.02 -13.33
N LEU A 432 6.23 0.61 -12.78
CA LEU A 432 4.85 0.35 -13.21
C LEU A 432 4.66 0.63 -14.71
N VAL A 433 5.12 1.79 -15.20
CA VAL A 433 5.00 2.16 -16.61
C VAL A 433 5.76 1.17 -17.50
N SER A 434 7.01 0.85 -17.15
CA SER A 434 7.80 -0.11 -17.92
C SER A 434 7.19 -1.51 -17.94
N ASP A 435 6.63 -1.96 -16.82
CA ASP A 435 5.93 -3.25 -16.72
C ASP A 435 4.66 -3.29 -17.59
N LEU A 436 3.90 -2.19 -17.63
CA LEU A 436 2.72 -2.05 -18.50
C LEU A 436 3.10 -2.04 -19.98
N GLU A 437 4.11 -1.25 -20.37
CA GLU A 437 4.61 -1.21 -21.74
C GLU A 437 5.11 -2.58 -22.21
N ALA A 438 5.81 -3.32 -21.34
CA ALA A 438 6.24 -4.68 -21.64
C ALA A 438 5.04 -5.62 -21.82
N GLY A 439 4.03 -5.51 -20.94
CA GLY A 439 2.80 -6.29 -21.01
C GLY A 439 1.97 -6.02 -22.28
N TRP A 440 1.95 -4.79 -22.78
CA TRP A 440 1.24 -4.44 -24.01
C TRP A 440 1.97 -4.89 -25.28
N ARG A 441 3.31 -4.99 -25.25
CA ARG A 441 4.10 -5.51 -26.39
C ARG A 441 4.02 -7.03 -26.50
N ASN A 442 3.99 -7.71 -25.36
CA ASN A 442 3.92 -9.16 -25.26
C ASN A 442 2.70 -9.56 -24.42
N PRO A 443 1.48 -9.41 -24.97
CA PRO A 443 0.28 -9.86 -24.25
C PRO A 443 0.43 -11.37 -23.96
N PRO A 444 0.07 -11.84 -22.74
CA PRO A 444 0.13 -13.26 -22.44
C PRO A 444 -0.72 -14.02 -23.47
N PRO A 445 -0.25 -15.17 -23.97
CA PRO A 445 -1.10 -16.03 -24.78
C PRO A 445 -2.31 -16.39 -23.94
N LEU A 446 -3.49 -15.92 -24.36
CA LEU A 446 -4.74 -16.40 -23.82
C LEU A 446 -4.77 -17.88 -24.15
N GLU A 447 -4.92 -18.74 -23.14
CA GLU A 447 -5.17 -20.15 -23.39
C GLU A 447 -6.38 -20.25 -24.32
N HIS A 448 -6.12 -20.53 -25.59
CA HIS A 448 -7.13 -21.02 -26.49
C HIS A 448 -7.62 -22.31 -25.83
N ALA A 449 -8.81 -22.25 -25.21
CA ALA A 449 -9.57 -23.45 -24.94
C ALA A 449 -9.62 -24.22 -26.26
N GLY A 450 -8.92 -25.34 -26.30
CA GLY A 450 -8.85 -26.16 -27.50
C GLY A 450 -10.26 -26.52 -27.91
N ASP A 451 -10.60 -26.22 -29.17
CA ASP A 451 -11.56 -27.02 -29.89
C ASP A 451 -11.04 -28.47 -29.86
N GLY A 452 -11.73 -29.31 -29.10
CA GLY A 452 -11.45 -30.74 -28.93
C GLY A 452 -12.61 -31.45 -28.29
#